data_AF-A0A6P4FA28-F1
#
_entry.id   AF-A0A6P4FA28-F1
#
_cell.length_a   1.000
_cell.length_b   1.000
_cell.length_c   1.000
_cell.angle_alpha   90.00
_cell.angle_beta   90.00
_cell.angle_gamma   90.00
#
_symmetry.space_group_name_H-M   'P 1'
#
loop_
_entity.id
_entity.type
_entity.pdbx_description
1 polymer ?
#
loop_
_entity_poly.entity_id
_entity_poly.type
_entity_poly.pdbx_seq_one_letter_code
_entity_poly.pdbx_strand_id
1 'polypeptide(L)'
;MNHRSSLWLLILLVVNGVWLGSAQLPFPGKCPDVKVVDTFDVEAYLGVWYEYSKYPFAFEIGKKCIYANYGLIDNSTVSVVNAAINRFTGLPSNVTGKAKLIAPGQLAVAFYPG
;
A
#
# COMPACT_ATOMS: atom_id res chain seq x y z
N MET A 1 28.85 -23.14 28.53
CA MET A 1 28.83 -21.97 27.62
C MET A 1 29.54 -20.81 28.30
N ASN A 2 30.55 -20.21 27.68
CA ASN A 2 31.34 -19.13 28.30
C ASN A 2 30.51 -17.85 28.44
N HIS A 3 30.50 -17.25 29.64
CA HIS A 3 29.73 -16.05 29.95
C HIS A 3 30.05 -14.86 29.01
N ARG A 4 31.30 -14.78 28.53
CA ARG A 4 31.72 -13.81 27.49
C ARG A 4 31.10 -14.09 26.12
N SER A 5 30.96 -15.35 25.72
CA SER A 5 30.35 -15.75 24.43
C SER A 5 28.84 -15.44 24.40
N SER A 6 28.14 -15.65 25.52
CA SER A 6 26.72 -15.29 25.67
C SER A 6 26.46 -13.79 25.49
N LEU A 7 27.35 -12.94 26.02
CA LEU A 7 27.22 -11.48 25.93
C LEU A 7 27.36 -10.97 24.48
N TRP A 8 28.30 -11.52 23.70
CA TRP A 8 28.48 -11.16 22.30
C TRP A 8 27.29 -11.57 21.42
N LEU A 9 26.71 -12.74 21.69
CA LEU A 9 25.51 -13.22 20.99
C LEU A 9 24.30 -12.30 21.25
N LEU A 10 24.12 -11.84 22.48
CA LEU A 10 23.06 -10.88 22.84
C LEU A 10 23.26 -9.53 22.13
N ILE A 11 24.49 -9.02 22.09
CA ILE A 11 24.79 -7.76 21.38
C ILE A 11 24.50 -7.91 19.88
N LEU A 12 24.93 -9.02 19.26
CA LEU A 12 24.65 -9.29 17.85
C LEU A 12 23.14 -9.36 17.58
N LEU A 13 22.36 -10.02 18.43
CA LEU A 13 20.91 -10.09 18.29
C LEU A 13 20.24 -8.71 18.39
N VAL A 14 20.65 -7.89 19.37
CA VAL A 14 20.10 -6.54 19.54
C VAL A 14 20.44 -5.64 18.37
N VAL A 15 21.71 -5.65 17.90
CA VAL A 15 22.13 -4.83 16.76
C VAL A 15 21.40 -5.23 15.48
N ASN A 16 21.26 -6.54 15.21
CA ASN A 16 20.48 -7.01 14.07
C ASN A 16 18.98 -6.63 14.19
N GLY A 17 18.40 -6.73 15.39
CA GLY A 17 17.02 -6.33 15.64
C GLY A 17 16.77 -4.83 15.40
N VAL A 18 17.69 -3.96 15.85
CA VAL A 18 17.61 -2.51 15.61
C VAL A 18 17.72 -2.19 14.12
N TRP A 19 18.65 -2.85 13.41
CA TRP A 19 18.86 -2.63 11.97
C TRP A 19 17.65 -3.04 11.12
N LEU A 20 17.00 -4.17 11.48
CA LEU A 20 15.77 -4.62 10.83
C LEU A 20 14.56 -3.71 11.12
N GLY A 21 14.56 -3.05 12.29
CA GLY A 21 13.48 -2.13 12.68
C GLY A 21 13.46 -0.81 11.90
N SER A 22 14.63 -0.32 11.44
CA SER A 22 14.72 0.97 10.74
C SER A 22 14.05 1.01 9.36
N ALA A 23 13.77 -0.14 8.76
CA ALA A 23 13.05 -0.25 7.49
C ALA A 23 11.52 -0.37 7.66
N GLN A 24 11.03 -0.53 8.89
CA GLN A 24 9.60 -0.62 9.15
C GLN A 24 8.99 0.78 9.24
N LEU A 25 7.77 0.93 8.71
CA LEU A 25 6.95 2.12 8.89
C LEU A 25 5.90 1.81 9.98
N PRO A 26 6.24 2.01 11.27
CA PRO A 26 5.31 1.72 12.35
C PRO A 26 4.08 2.63 12.26
N PHE A 27 2.91 2.01 12.32
CA PHE A 27 1.63 2.70 12.49
C PHE A 27 1.22 2.59 13.96
N PRO A 28 0.77 3.68 14.64
CA PRO A 28 0.46 5.00 14.09
C PRO A 28 1.67 5.95 14.01
N GLY A 29 1.75 6.75 12.95
CA GLY A 29 2.84 7.70 12.74
C GLY A 29 2.65 8.55 11.49
N LYS A 30 3.59 9.48 11.24
CA LYS A 30 3.63 10.21 9.97
C LYS A 30 4.21 9.32 8.88
N CYS A 31 3.67 9.43 7.68
CA CYS A 31 4.31 8.85 6.50
C CYS A 31 5.67 9.53 6.27
N PRO A 32 6.67 8.78 5.76
CA PRO A 32 7.93 9.38 5.33
C PRO A 32 7.68 10.30 4.13
N ASP A 33 8.57 11.26 3.93
CA ASP A 33 8.58 12.05 2.70
C ASP A 33 9.03 11.16 1.53
N VAL A 34 8.16 11.04 0.52
CA VAL A 34 8.42 10.25 -0.69
C VAL A 34 8.55 11.18 -1.89
N LYS A 35 9.51 10.89 -2.77
CA LYS A 35 9.62 11.60 -4.05
C LYS A 35 8.52 11.11 -4.98
N VAL A 36 7.69 12.03 -5.48
CA VAL A 36 6.64 11.74 -6.46
C VAL A 36 7.19 11.78 -7.89
N VAL A 37 6.41 11.26 -8.85
CA VAL A 37 6.76 11.32 -10.27
C VAL A 37 6.42 12.71 -10.81
N ASP A 38 7.45 13.47 -11.16
CA ASP A 38 7.32 14.88 -11.59
C ASP A 38 6.58 15.03 -12.93
N THR A 39 6.71 14.05 -13.84
CA THR A 39 6.06 14.01 -15.17
C THR A 39 5.00 12.91 -15.24
N PHE A 40 4.06 12.94 -14.30
CA PHE A 40 2.99 11.94 -14.25
C PHE A 40 1.98 12.14 -15.40
N ASP A 41 1.89 11.13 -16.27
CA ASP A 41 0.89 11.04 -17.33
C ASP A 41 -0.32 10.23 -16.81
N VAL A 42 -1.43 10.92 -16.56
CA VAL A 42 -2.66 10.31 -16.03
C VAL A 42 -3.27 9.36 -17.06
N GLU A 43 -3.22 9.68 -18.35
CA GLU A 43 -3.85 8.89 -19.41
C GLU A 43 -3.14 7.54 -19.55
N ALA A 44 -1.81 7.56 -19.52
CA ALA A 44 -0.98 6.34 -19.54
C ALA A 44 -1.14 5.48 -18.28
N TYR A 45 -1.62 6.06 -17.17
CA TYR A 45 -1.84 5.35 -15.91
C TYR A 45 -3.20 4.64 -15.82
N LEU A 46 -4.15 4.98 -16.70
CA LEU A 46 -5.49 4.41 -16.71
C LEU A 46 -5.48 2.89 -16.97
N GLY A 47 -6.58 2.24 -16.60
CA GLY A 47 -6.77 0.80 -16.76
C GLY A 47 -6.44 0.00 -15.51
N VAL A 48 -6.12 -1.28 -15.71
CA VAL A 48 -6.06 -2.27 -14.63
C VAL A 48 -4.63 -2.46 -14.13
N TRP A 49 -4.48 -2.34 -12.81
CA TRP A 49 -3.27 -2.65 -12.07
C TRP A 49 -3.51 -3.80 -11.11
N TYR A 50 -2.69 -4.84 -11.20
CA TYR A 50 -2.74 -5.97 -10.28
C TYR A 50 -1.87 -5.70 -9.06
N GLU A 51 -2.41 -5.92 -7.87
CA GLU A 51 -1.66 -5.75 -6.64
C GLU A 51 -0.68 -6.93 -6.47
N TYR A 52 0.63 -6.63 -6.55
CA TYR A 52 1.68 -7.62 -6.32
C TYR A 52 2.00 -7.78 -4.83
N SER A 53 2.15 -6.66 -4.12
CA SER A 53 2.51 -6.62 -2.70
C SER A 53 1.94 -5.38 -2.02
N LYS A 54 1.66 -5.48 -0.72
CA LYS A 54 1.13 -4.38 0.09
C LYS A 54 1.53 -4.48 1.55
N TYR A 55 1.37 -3.38 2.27
CA TYR A 55 1.32 -3.43 3.73
C TYR A 55 -0.02 -4.03 4.20
N PRO A 56 -0.04 -4.82 5.27
CA PRO A 56 -1.27 -5.41 5.78
C PRO A 56 -2.19 -4.31 6.33
N PHE A 57 -3.44 -4.27 5.85
CA PHE A 57 -4.46 -3.37 6.38
C PHE A 57 -5.82 -4.08 6.46
N ALA A 58 -6.64 -3.67 7.44
CA ALA A 58 -7.89 -4.34 7.78
C ALA A 58 -8.87 -4.50 6.61
N PHE A 59 -8.96 -3.52 5.70
CA PHE A 59 -9.91 -3.54 4.58
C PHE A 59 -9.63 -4.63 3.52
N GLU A 60 -8.47 -5.30 3.59
CA GLU A 60 -8.08 -6.35 2.62
C GLU A 60 -7.79 -7.71 3.25
N ILE A 61 -8.04 -7.83 4.55
CA ILE A 61 -7.97 -9.12 5.22
C ILE A 61 -8.93 -10.08 4.52
N GLY A 62 -8.43 -11.28 4.20
CA GLY A 62 -9.22 -12.31 3.52
C GLY A 62 -9.48 -12.05 2.04
N LYS A 63 -8.78 -11.11 1.38
CA LYS A 63 -8.90 -10.86 -0.07
C LYS A 63 -7.77 -11.51 -0.88
N LYS A 64 -8.06 -11.93 -2.12
CA LYS A 64 -7.09 -12.42 -3.12
C LYS A 64 -7.44 -11.90 -4.51
N CYS A 65 -6.49 -12.01 -5.45
CA CYS A 65 -6.68 -11.58 -6.85
C CYS A 65 -7.11 -10.11 -6.93
N ILE A 66 -6.41 -9.25 -6.19
CA ILE A 66 -6.76 -7.86 -6.01
C ILE A 66 -6.26 -7.06 -7.20
N TYR A 67 -7.10 -6.19 -7.72
CA TYR A 67 -6.72 -5.22 -8.74
C TYR A 67 -7.40 -3.87 -8.49
N ALA A 68 -6.79 -2.82 -9.02
CA ALA A 68 -7.35 -1.49 -9.11
C ALA A 68 -7.60 -1.16 -10.58
N ASN A 69 -8.79 -0.70 -10.93
CA ASN A 69 -9.09 -0.18 -12.26
C ASN A 69 -9.31 1.34 -12.18
N TYR A 70 -8.52 2.09 -12.93
CA TYR A 70 -8.58 3.54 -13.00
C TYR A 70 -9.24 3.99 -14.29
N GLY A 71 -10.25 4.86 -14.18
CA GLY A 71 -10.93 5.46 -15.33
C GLY A 71 -10.95 6.98 -15.24
N LEU A 72 -11.05 7.66 -16.38
CA LEU A 72 -11.19 9.11 -16.39
C LEU A 72 -12.64 9.51 -16.06
N ILE A 73 -12.83 10.48 -15.15
CA ILE A 73 -14.13 11.14 -14.94
C ILE A 73 -14.10 12.51 -15.61
N ASP A 74 -13.07 13.29 -15.32
CA ASP A 74 -12.80 14.61 -15.89
C ASP A 74 -11.30 14.91 -15.85
N ASN A 75 -10.90 16.10 -16.32
CA ASN A 75 -9.49 16.52 -16.42
C ASN A 75 -8.70 16.47 -15.10
N SER A 76 -9.36 16.43 -13.94
CA SER A 76 -8.73 16.46 -12.62
C SER A 76 -9.14 15.31 -11.70
N THR A 77 -10.01 14.43 -12.18
CA THR A 77 -10.63 13.38 -11.36
C THR A 77 -10.64 12.05 -12.09
N VAL A 78 -10.17 11.01 -11.41
CA VAL A 78 -10.23 9.62 -11.89
C VAL A 78 -11.13 8.78 -10.99
N SER A 79 -11.85 7.84 -11.58
CA SER A 79 -12.53 6.77 -10.85
C SER A 79 -11.51 5.74 -10.38
N VAL A 80 -11.76 5.16 -9.21
CA VAL A 80 -10.94 4.08 -8.66
C VAL A 80 -11.89 2.94 -8.30
N VAL A 81 -11.71 1.79 -8.94
CA VAL A 81 -12.45 0.57 -8.58
C VAL A 81 -11.45 -0.46 -8.09
N ASN A 82 -11.44 -0.71 -6.78
CA ASN A 82 -10.66 -1.78 -6.19
C ASN A 82 -11.54 -3.02 -6.08
N ALA A 83 -11.12 -4.12 -6.67
CA ALA A 83 -11.89 -5.37 -6.69
C ALA A 83 -11.02 -6.55 -6.27
N ALA A 84 -11.66 -7.57 -5.71
CA ALA A 84 -11.01 -8.73 -5.16
C ALA A 84 -11.96 -9.92 -5.07
N ILE A 85 -11.39 -11.11 -4.88
CA ILE A 85 -12.12 -12.31 -4.51
C ILE A 85 -11.97 -12.55 -3.01
N ASN A 86 -13.08 -12.78 -2.31
CA ASN A 86 -13.06 -13.21 -0.92
C ASN A 86 -12.47 -14.63 -0.83
N ARG A 87 -11.45 -14.82 -0.01
CA ARG A 87 -10.75 -16.11 0.14
C ARG A 87 -11.63 -17.20 0.76
N PHE A 88 -12.58 -16.83 1.60
CA PHE A 88 -13.44 -17.75 2.34
C PHE A 88 -14.70 -18.13 1.58
N THR A 89 -15.35 -17.15 0.93
CA THR A 89 -16.60 -17.38 0.20
C THR A 89 -16.40 -17.62 -1.30
N GLY A 90 -15.25 -17.22 -1.86
CA GLY A 90 -14.99 -17.26 -3.30
C GLY A 90 -15.75 -16.20 -4.11
N LEU A 91 -16.56 -15.37 -3.45
CA LEU A 91 -17.37 -14.35 -4.13
C LEU A 91 -16.54 -13.10 -4.46
N PRO A 92 -16.83 -12.44 -5.60
CA PRO A 92 -16.23 -11.15 -5.91
C PRO A 92 -16.76 -10.06 -4.96
N SER A 93 -15.90 -9.10 -4.68
CA SER A 93 -16.22 -7.88 -3.93
C SER A 93 -15.49 -6.71 -4.57
N ASN A 94 -16.10 -5.53 -4.56
CA ASN A 94 -15.46 -4.31 -5.02
C ASN A 94 -15.80 -3.14 -4.11
N VAL A 95 -15.02 -2.07 -4.24
CA VAL A 95 -15.29 -0.77 -3.65
C VAL A 95 -14.94 0.29 -4.67
N THR A 96 -15.81 1.29 -4.78
CA THR A 96 -15.65 2.40 -5.73
C THR A 96 -15.25 3.65 -4.97
N GLY A 97 -14.34 4.41 -5.57
CA GLY A 97 -13.87 5.68 -5.07
C GLY A 97 -13.59 6.66 -6.20
N LYS A 98 -13.19 7.86 -5.78
CA LYS A 98 -12.70 8.91 -6.66
C LYS A 98 -11.34 9.37 -6.17
N ALA A 99 -10.43 9.64 -7.09
CA ALA A 99 -9.16 10.27 -6.80
C ALA A 99 -9.07 11.62 -7.50
N LYS A 100 -8.77 12.67 -6.74
CA LYS A 100 -8.59 14.02 -7.25
C LYS A 100 -7.10 14.33 -7.35
N LEU A 101 -6.67 14.84 -8.51
CA LEU A 101 -5.30 15.27 -8.74
C LEU A 101 -5.02 16.57 -7.95
N ILE A 102 -3.99 16.54 -7.09
CA ILE A 102 -3.55 17.68 -6.28
C ILE A 102 -2.30 18.33 -6.91
N ALA A 103 -1.38 17.50 -7.39
CA ALA A 103 -0.18 17.87 -8.12
C ALA A 103 0.26 16.66 -8.99
N PRO A 104 1.23 16.81 -9.92
CA PRO A 104 1.77 15.68 -10.66
C PRO A 104 2.20 14.53 -9.73
N GLY A 105 1.69 13.31 -9.98
CA GLY A 105 1.99 12.14 -9.16
C GLY A 105 1.42 12.16 -7.74
N GLN A 106 0.55 13.13 -7.41
CA GLN A 106 -0.05 13.28 -6.08
C GLN A 106 -1.58 13.39 -6.18
N LEU A 107 -2.28 12.39 -5.64
CA LEU A 107 -3.74 12.31 -5.67
C LEU A 107 -4.31 12.11 -4.26
N ALA A 108 -5.48 12.68 -4.03
CA ALA A 108 -6.30 12.44 -2.84
C ALA A 108 -7.44 11.48 -3.19
N VAL A 109 -7.49 10.31 -2.54
CA VAL A 109 -8.46 9.25 -2.83
C VAL A 109 -9.50 9.13 -1.72
N ALA A 110 -10.77 9.03 -2.10
CA ALA A 110 -11.87 8.75 -1.18
C ALA A 110 -12.72 7.58 -1.71
N PHE A 111 -13.05 6.64 -0.83
CA PHE A 111 -13.92 5.50 -1.12
C PHE A 111 -15.29 5.70 -0.50
N TYR A 112 -16.31 5.19 -1.18
CA TYR A 112 -17.70 5.26 -0.71
C TYR A 112 -18.23 3.83 -0.54
N PRO A 113 -19.05 3.56 0.50
CA PRO A 113 -19.78 2.31 0.57
C PRO A 113 -20.67 2.18 -0.67
N GLY A 114 -20.67 0.98 -1.26
CA GLY A 114 -21.61 0.58 -2.31
C GLY A 114 -22.95 0.14 -1.75
#